data_AF-A0A1M6MZ22-F1
#
_entry.id   AF-A0A1M6MZ22-F1
#
_cell.length_a   1.000
_cell.length_b   1.000
_cell.length_c   1.000
_cell.angle_alpha   90.00
_cell.angle_beta   90.00
_cell.angle_gamma   90.00
#
_symmetry.space_group_name_H-M   'P 1'
#
loop_
_entity.id
_entity.type
_entity.pdbx_description
1 polymer ?
#
loop_
_entity_poly.entity_id
_entity_poly.type
_entity_poly.pdbx_seq_one_letter_code
_entity_poly.pdbx_strand_id
1 'polypeptide(L)'
;MDIYAEAIEVFGKEIQLIKAVEELSELQKEICKFLISRTGNVEEEIADVKIMIKQLEKIFDKKSIDKWESEKINRFGMVIQVVRASE
;
A
#
# COMPACT_ATOMS: atom_id res chain seq x y z
N MET A 1 13.74 16.44 -8.29
CA MET A 1 13.50 16.64 -6.85
C MET A 1 12.69 15.46 -6.37
N ASP A 2 13.12 14.81 -5.29
CA ASP A 2 12.43 13.62 -4.76
C ASP A 2 11.46 14.06 -3.66
N ILE A 3 10.21 14.33 -4.05
CA ILE A 3 9.20 14.95 -3.16
C ILE A 3 8.93 14.13 -1.89
N TYR A 4 9.09 12.81 -1.97
CA TYR A 4 8.90 11.92 -0.83
C TYR A 4 10.06 12.02 0.17
N ALA A 5 11.30 12.18 -0.32
CA ALA A 5 12.44 12.41 0.55
C ALA A 5 12.32 13.78 1.25
N GLU A 6 11.90 14.81 0.51
CA GLU A 6 11.66 16.14 1.05
C GLU A 6 10.55 16.14 2.12
N ALA A 7 9.44 15.43 1.89
CA ALA A 7 8.38 15.30 2.89
C ALA A 7 8.91 14.67 4.20
N ILE A 8 9.77 13.65 4.10
CA ILE A 8 10.38 13.02 5.28
C ILE A 8 11.36 13.98 5.97
N GLU A 9 12.11 14.78 5.22
CA GLU A 9 13.04 15.76 5.77
C GLU A 9 12.32 16.92 6.48
N VAL A 10 11.23 17.43 5.90
CA VAL A 10 10.47 18.56 6.44
C VAL A 10 9.61 18.16 7.64
N PHE A 11 8.91 17.03 7.56
CA PHE A 11 7.91 16.64 8.56
C PHE A 11 8.41 15.56 9.53
N GLY A 12 9.50 14.87 9.20
CA GLY A 12 10.06 13.80 10.03
C GLY A 12 9.42 12.44 9.82
N LYS A 13 10.21 11.39 10.08
CA LYS A 13 9.83 9.98 9.83
C LYS A 13 8.62 9.53 10.63
N GLU A 14 8.56 9.85 11.92
CA GLU A 14 7.47 9.42 12.81
C GLU A 14 6.11 9.94 12.35
N ILE A 15 6.05 11.21 11.92
CA ILE A 15 4.82 11.81 11.38
C ILE A 15 4.41 11.13 10.08
N GLN A 16 5.34 10.79 9.19
CA GLN A 16 5.01 10.06 7.96
C GLN A 16 4.54 8.63 8.23
N LEU A 17 5.04 7.97 9.29
CA LEU A 17 4.53 6.66 9.72
C LEU A 17 3.09 6.76 10.24
N ILE A 18 2.77 7.80 11.04
CA ILE A 18 1.40 8.07 11.49
C ILE A 18 0.50 8.32 10.27
N LYS A 19 0.95 9.16 9.33
CA LYS A 19 0.18 9.47 8.12
C LYS A 19 -0.11 8.22 7.29
N ALA A 20 0.86 7.32 7.14
CA ALA A 20 0.65 6.04 6.48
C ALA A 20 -0.43 5.18 7.16
N VAL A 21 -0.53 5.20 8.49
CA VAL A 21 -1.60 4.49 9.22
C VAL A 21 -2.97 5.13 8.98
N GLU A 22 -3.04 6.47 8.91
CA GLU A 22 -4.26 7.20 8.58
C GLU A 22 -4.77 6.81 7.19
N GLU A 23 -3.95 6.94 6.13
CA GLU A 23 -4.37 6.65 4.74
C GLU A 23 -4.78 5.17 4.56
N LEU A 24 -4.10 4.24 5.24
CA LEU A 24 -4.51 2.83 5.25
C LEU A 24 -5.89 2.62 5.89
N SER A 25 -6.21 3.39 6.93
CA SER A 25 -7.52 3.34 7.60
C SER A 25 -8.61 3.98 6.75
N GLU A 26 -8.29 5.03 6.00
CA GLU A 26 -9.23 5.68 5.08
C GLU A 26 -9.57 4.77 3.89
N LEU A 27 -8.56 4.11 3.31
CA LEU A 27 -8.79 3.09 2.29
C LEU A 27 -9.68 1.94 2.80
N GLN A 28 -9.46 1.46 4.02
CA GLN A 28 -10.33 0.44 4.64
C GLN A 28 -11.78 0.92 4.73
N LYS A 29 -12.00 2.16 5.19
CA LYS A 29 -13.32 2.79 5.31
C LYS A 29 -14.02 2.88 3.95
N GLU A 30 -13.33 3.33 2.90
CA GLU A 30 -13.92 3.47 1.56
C GLU A 30 -14.18 2.11 0.89
N ILE A 31 -13.33 1.10 1.10
CA ILE A 31 -13.61 -0.28 0.66
C ILE A 31 -14.89 -0.81 1.33
N CYS A 32 -15.06 -0.59 2.64
CA CYS A 32 -16.28 -0.99 3.36
C CYS A 32 -17.54 -0.32 2.78
N LYS A 33 -17.48 0.97 2.49
CA LYS A 33 -18.58 1.69 1.81
C LYS A 33 -18.87 1.09 0.43
N PHE A 34 -17.83 0.79 -0.35
CA PHE A 34 -18.01 0.21 -1.67
C PHE A 34 -18.67 -1.18 -1.60
N LEU A 35 -18.31 -2.00 -0.63
CA LEU A 35 -18.90 -3.32 -0.44
C LEU A 35 -20.38 -3.26 -0.02
N ILE A 36 -20.76 -2.28 0.80
CA ILE A 36 -22.14 -2.14 1.31
C ILE A 36 -23.05 -1.45 0.30
N SER A 37 -22.63 -0.32 -0.24
CA SER A 37 -23.49 0.57 -1.03
C SER A 37 -23.00 0.87 -2.44
N ARG A 38 -21.88 0.26 -2.89
CA ARG A 38 -21.26 0.53 -4.21
C ARG A 38 -20.92 2.01 -4.41
N THR A 39 -20.59 2.69 -3.31
CA THR A 39 -20.18 4.10 -3.26
C THR A 39 -18.86 4.24 -2.50
N GLY A 40 -18.24 5.41 -2.57
CA GLY A 40 -16.99 5.72 -1.89
C GLY A 40 -15.89 6.12 -2.88
N ASN A 41 -14.78 6.63 -2.35
CA ASN A 41 -13.66 7.17 -3.12
C ASN A 41 -12.46 6.21 -3.12
N VAL A 42 -12.69 4.92 -3.37
CA VAL A 42 -11.66 3.88 -3.23
C VAL A 42 -10.41 4.19 -4.07
N GLU A 43 -10.57 4.71 -5.27
CA GLU A 43 -9.46 5.05 -6.17
C GLU A 43 -8.57 6.18 -5.63
N GLU A 44 -9.16 7.17 -4.96
CA GLU A 44 -8.44 8.29 -4.33
C GLU A 44 -7.60 7.77 -3.16
N GLU A 45 -8.23 7.00 -2.26
CA GLU A 45 -7.54 6.42 -1.10
C GLU A 45 -6.45 5.41 -1.50
N ILE A 46 -6.63 4.70 -2.63
CA ILE A 46 -5.56 3.86 -3.21
C ILE A 46 -4.38 4.75 -3.64
N ALA A 47 -4.63 5.91 -4.24
CA ALA A 47 -3.58 6.83 -4.65
C ALA A 47 -2.82 7.37 -3.43
N ASP A 48 -3.53 7.74 -2.36
CA ASP A 48 -2.93 8.23 -1.11
C ASP A 48 -2.09 7.14 -0.43
N VAL A 49 -2.61 5.92 -0.32
CA VAL A 49 -1.83 4.77 0.18
C VAL A 49 -0.60 4.52 -0.70
N LYS A 50 -0.69 4.61 -2.04
CA LYS A 50 0.48 4.43 -2.92
C LYS A 50 1.56 5.48 -2.67
N ILE A 51 1.18 6.74 -2.43
CA ILE A 51 2.12 7.80 -2.04
C ILE A 51 2.78 7.45 -0.71
N MET A 52 2.00 6.99 0.28
CA MET A 52 2.54 6.56 1.58
C MET A 52 3.50 5.37 1.45
N ILE A 53 3.18 4.35 0.66
CA ILE A 53 4.11 3.23 0.38
C ILE A 53 5.43 3.74 -0.19
N LYS A 54 5.42 4.74 -1.08
CA LYS A 54 6.66 5.34 -1.62
C LYS A 54 7.50 6.05 -0.57
N GLN A 55 6.87 6.65 0.44
CA GLN A 55 7.59 7.18 1.60
C GLN A 55 8.13 6.07 2.50
N LEU A 56 7.34 5.02 2.76
CA LEU A 56 7.77 3.87 3.57
C LEU A 56 8.95 3.12 2.92
N GLU A 57 8.98 2.98 1.60
CA GLU A 57 10.13 2.44 0.84
C GLU A 57 11.42 3.26 1.04
N LYS A 58 11.33 4.54 1.44
CA LYS A 58 12.49 5.38 1.76
C LYS A 58 12.86 5.34 3.23
N ILE A 59 11.87 5.20 4.11
CA ILE A 59 12.06 5.09 5.55
C ILE A 59 12.69 3.74 5.92
N PHE A 60 12.25 2.68 5.24
CA PHE A 60 12.69 1.30 5.42
C PHE A 60 13.58 0.81 4.27
N ASP A 61 14.10 -0.41 4.39
CA ASP A 61 14.95 -1.00 3.34
C ASP A 61 14.13 -1.46 2.14
N LYS A 62 14.10 -0.63 1.09
CA LYS A 62 13.46 -0.94 -0.19
C LYS A 62 13.91 -2.30 -0.76
N LYS A 63 15.20 -2.65 -0.66
CA LYS A 63 15.69 -3.92 -1.26
C LYS A 63 15.05 -5.13 -0.60
N SER A 64 14.90 -5.10 0.72
CA SER A 64 14.18 -6.15 1.46
C SER A 64 12.69 -6.17 1.09
N ILE A 65 12.06 -5.00 0.95
CA ILE A 65 10.64 -4.89 0.53
C ILE A 65 10.45 -5.54 -0.85
N ASP A 66 11.25 -5.14 -1.85
CA ASP A 66 11.17 -5.65 -3.22
C ASP A 66 11.38 -7.18 -3.28
N LYS A 67 12.30 -7.70 -2.45
CA LYS A 67 12.53 -9.15 -2.30
C LYS A 67 11.27 -9.84 -1.77
N TRP A 68 10.68 -9.35 -0.68
CA TRP A 68 9.47 -9.93 -0.09
C TRP A 68 8.27 -9.85 -1.03
N GLU A 69 8.12 -8.75 -1.77
CA GLU A 69 7.05 -8.59 -2.76
C GLU A 69 7.18 -9.66 -3.85
N SER A 70 8.38 -9.83 -4.41
CA SER A 70 8.65 -10.83 -5.44
C SER A 70 8.33 -12.26 -4.98
N GLU A 71 8.77 -12.62 -3.76
CA GLU A 71 8.49 -13.93 -3.17
C GLU A 71 6.97 -14.16 -2.97
N LYS A 72 6.24 -13.14 -2.50
CA LYS A 72 4.78 -13.23 -2.30
C LYS A 72 4.02 -13.34 -3.63
N ILE A 73 4.41 -12.59 -4.66
CA ILE A 73 3.77 -12.67 -5.99
C ILE A 73 3.96 -14.05 -6.60
N ASN A 74 5.18 -14.61 -6.54
CA ASN A 74 5.45 -15.96 -7.02
C ASN A 74 4.55 -16.99 -6.32
N ARG A 75 4.41 -16.89 -5.00
CA ARG A 75 3.52 -17.76 -4.21
C ARG A 75 2.06 -17.58 -4.63
N PHE A 76 1.58 -16.36 -4.83
CA PHE A 76 0.22 -16.12 -5.29
C PHE A 76 -0.03 -16.71 -6.68
N GLY A 77 0.93 -16.62 -7.60
CA GLY A 77 0.86 -17.27 -8.91
C GLY A 77 0.67 -18.78 -8.81
N MET A 78 1.42 -19.44 -7.92
CA MET A 78 1.26 -20.88 -7.65
C MET A 78 -0.12 -21.21 -7.08
N VAL A 79 -0.62 -20.42 -6.12
CA VAL A 79 -1.96 -20.63 -5.53
C VAL A 79 -3.04 -20.52 -6.60
N ILE A 80 -2.97 -19.52 -7.49
CA ILE A 80 -3.93 -19.35 -8.58
C ILE A 80 -3.93 -20.55 -9.53
N GLN A 81 -2.75 -21.11 -9.86
CA GLN A 81 -2.64 -22.30 -10.70
C GLN A 81 -3.30 -23.53 -10.05
N VAL A 82 -3.10 -23.72 -8.75
CA VAL A 82 -3.74 -24.82 -7.99
C VAL A 82 -5.26 -24.69 -7.99
N VAL A 83 -5.78 -23.48 -7.72
CA VAL A 83 -7.23 -23.22 -7.72
C VAL A 83 -7.82 -23.50 -9.10
N ARG A 84 -7.21 -22.99 -10.18
CA ARG A 84 -7.68 -23.21 -11.56
C ARG A 84 -7.60 -24.66 -12.03
N ALA A 85 -6.67 -25.46 -11.50
CA ALA A 85 -6.56 -26.88 -11.84
C ALA A 85 -7.57 -27.76 -11.07
N SER A 86 -8.25 -27.18 -10.07
CA SER A 86 -9.27 -27.85 -9.25
C SER A 86 -10.71 -27.54 -9.69
N GLU A 87 -10.88 -26.69 -10.70
CA GLU A 87 -12.14 -26.36 -11.38
C GLU A 87 -12.29 -27.17 -12.68
#